data_AF-A0A2M6WQE7-F1
#
_entry.id   AF-A0A2M6WQE7-F1
#
_cell.length_a   1.000
_cell.length_b   1.000
_cell.length_c   1.000
_cell.angle_alpha   90.00
_cell.angle_beta   90.00
_cell.angle_gamma   90.00
#
_symmetry.space_group_name_H-M   'P 1'
#
loop_
_entity.id
_entity.type
_entity.pdbx_description
1 polymer ?
#
loop_
_entity_poly.entity_id
_entity_poly.type
_entity_poly.pdbx_seq_one_letter_code
_entity_poly.pdbx_strand_id
1 'polypeptide(L)'
;MFRPLFPGSFIGLVWTVIFVLSTISALLFYNKPDKSSSFMVIALLFFNNAFLNILWSSLFFGKHLIGLALIEIIILNLVNLIMIIMLWKKHLISALLLLPYFIWVCVATYLNYSFWLLN
;
A
#
# COMPACT_ATOMS: atom_id res chain seq x y z
N MET A 1 10.57 23.15 19.29
CA MET A 1 11.61 22.19 18.86
C MET A 1 10.91 20.90 18.44
N PHE A 2 10.40 20.83 17.21
CA PHE A 2 9.77 19.62 16.69
C PHE A 2 10.88 18.64 16.30
N ARG A 3 11.11 17.62 17.14
CA ARG A 3 11.90 16.46 16.72
C ARG A 3 11.07 15.71 15.68
N PRO A 4 11.60 15.39 14.49
CA PRO A 4 10.91 14.49 13.59
C PRO A 4 10.71 13.17 14.32
N LEU A 5 9.45 12.80 14.57
CA LEU A 5 9.08 11.62 15.37
C LEU A 5 9.61 10.30 14.76
N PHE A 6 10.04 10.33 13.50
CA PHE A 6 10.69 9.20 12.84
C PHE A 6 11.89 9.70 12.00
N PRO A 7 13.08 9.11 12.14
CA PRO A 7 14.16 9.34 11.19
C PRO A 7 13.67 8.91 9.80
N GLY A 8 14.09 9.60 8.73
CA GLY A 8 13.73 9.22 7.34
C GLY A 8 14.05 7.75 7.02
N SER A 9 15.06 7.19 7.69
CA SER A 9 15.44 5.78 7.64
C SER A 9 14.31 4.83 8.11
N PHE A 10 13.49 5.23 9.08
CA PHE A 10 12.38 4.42 9.58
C PHE A 10 11.28 4.27 8.53
N ILE A 11 10.95 5.36 7.83
CA ILE A 11 9.95 5.36 6.75
C ILE A 11 10.39 4.40 5.63
N GLY A 12 11.66 4.47 5.22
CA GLY A 12 12.21 3.56 4.21
C GLY A 12 12.23 2.10 4.64
N LEU A 13 12.54 1.83 5.92
CA LEU A 13 12.54 0.47 6.47
C LEU A 13 11.13 -0.13 6.49
N VAL A 14 10.12 0.63 6.91
CA VAL A 14 8.73 0.15 6.92
C VAL A 14 8.24 -0.17 5.50
N TRP A 15 8.52 0.69 4.52
CA TRP A 15 8.20 0.40 3.12
C TRP A 15 8.89 -0.85 2.61
N THR A 16 10.17 -1.06 2.96
CA THR A 16 10.91 -2.28 2.58
C THR A 16 10.23 -3.52 3.13
N VAL A 17 9.84 -3.53 4.41
CA VAL A 17 9.13 -4.64 5.05
C VAL A 17 7.78 -4.89 4.36
N ILE A 18 7.02 -3.83 4.07
CA ILE A 18 5.73 -3.92 3.37
C ILE A 18 5.88 -4.53 1.98
N PHE A 19 6.90 -4.12 1.22
CA PHE A 19 7.14 -4.68 -0.10
C PHE A 19 7.51 -6.15 -0.03
N VAL A 20 8.38 -6.55 0.91
CA VAL A 20 8.72 -7.96 1.14
C VAL A 20 7.47 -8.78 1.49
N LEU A 21 6.65 -8.30 2.43
CA LEU A 21 5.41 -8.97 2.83
C LEU A 21 4.40 -9.06 1.67
N SER A 22 4.27 -8.01 0.86
CA SER A 22 3.40 -7.99 -0.31
C SER A 22 3.87 -8.97 -1.38
N THR A 23 5.19 -9.05 -1.63
CA THR A 23 5.77 -10.05 -2.55
C THR A 23 5.53 -11.47 -2.06
N ILE A 24 5.74 -11.74 -0.76
CA ILE A 24 5.46 -13.06 -0.17
C ILE A 24 3.97 -13.39 -0.31
N SER A 25 3.08 -12.43 -0.03
CA SER A 25 1.63 -12.60 -0.18
C SER A 25 1.22 -12.97 -1.61
N ALA A 26 1.81 -12.29 -2.61
CA ALA A 26 1.59 -12.54 -4.02
C ALA A 26 2.12 -13.92 -4.47
N LEU A 27 3.32 -14.31 -4.00
CA LEU A 27 3.90 -15.62 -4.30
C LEU A 27 3.08 -16.77 -3.71
N LEU A 28 2.61 -16.63 -2.47
CA LEU A 28 1.73 -17.61 -1.83
C LEU A 28 0.41 -17.77 -2.59
N PHE A 29 -0.15 -16.66 -3.08
CA PHE A 29 -1.35 -16.69 -3.90
C PHE A 29 -1.10 -17.31 -5.28
N TYR A 30 0.05 -17.01 -5.91
CA TYR A 30 0.43 -17.53 -7.23
C TYR A 30 0.67 -19.03 -7.24
N ASN A 31 1.25 -19.57 -6.16
CA ASN A 31 1.56 -21.01 -6.03
C ASN A 31 0.33 -21.88 -5.75
N LYS A 32 -0.87 -21.31 -5.61
CA LYS A 32 -2.09 -22.11 -5.47
C LYS A 32 -2.45 -22.78 -6.80
N PRO A 33 -2.73 -24.10 -6.80
CA PRO A 33 -3.11 -24.83 -8.01
C PRO A 33 -4.49 -24.42 -8.54
N ASP A 34 -5.34 -23.85 -7.69
CA ASP A 34 -6.71 -23.48 -8.01
C ASP A 34 -6.81 -22.07 -8.62
N LYS A 35 -6.63 -22.00 -9.95
CA LYS A 35 -6.79 -20.78 -10.74
C LYS A 35 -8.26 -20.53 -11.09
N SER A 36 -9.05 -20.23 -10.06
CA SER A 36 -10.40 -19.68 -10.20
C SER A 36 -10.41 -18.42 -11.10
N SER A 37 -11.55 -18.08 -11.73
CA SER A 37 -11.63 -16.87 -12.59
C SER A 37 -11.24 -15.57 -11.86
N SER A 38 -11.30 -15.54 -10.53
CA SER A 38 -10.84 -14.39 -9.72
C SER A 38 -9.32 -14.23 -9.66
N PHE A 39 -8.54 -15.21 -10.12
CA PHE A 39 -7.08 -15.15 -10.10
C PHE A 39 -6.55 -13.95 -10.88
N MET A 40 -7.09 -13.74 -12.09
CA MET A 40 -6.67 -12.63 -12.95
C MET A 40 -7.04 -11.27 -12.34
N VAL A 41 -8.19 -11.18 -11.67
CA VAL A 41 -8.62 -9.97 -10.96
C VAL A 41 -7.68 -9.64 -9.80
N ILE A 42 -7.29 -10.64 -9.00
CA ILE A 42 -6.37 -10.44 -7.88
C ILE A 42 -4.97 -10.06 -8.38
N ALA A 43 -4.48 -10.70 -9.44
CA ALA A 43 -3.21 -10.33 -10.06
C ALA A 43 -3.22 -8.87 -10.58
N LEU A 44 -4.30 -8.44 -11.23
CA LEU A 44 -4.49 -7.05 -11.66
C LEU A 44 -4.53 -6.09 -10.46
N LEU A 45 -5.14 -6.46 -9.34
CA LEU A 45 -5.14 -5.64 -8.13
C LEU A 45 -3.73 -5.45 -7.55
N PHE A 46 -2.91 -6.51 -7.51
CA PHE A 46 -1.50 -6.38 -7.10
C PHE A 46 -0.73 -5.42 -8.01
N PHE A 47 -0.93 -5.53 -9.33
CA PHE A 47 -0.29 -4.64 -10.30
C PHE A 47 -0.75 -3.19 -10.13
N ASN A 48 -2.07 -2.96 -10.04
CA ASN A 48 -2.62 -1.62 -9.80
C ASN A 48 -2.12 -1.03 -8.48
N ASN A 49 -2.01 -1.85 -7.44
CA ASN A 49 -1.52 -1.39 -6.15
C ASN A 49 -0.05 -0.94 -6.23
N ALA A 50 0.81 -1.69 -6.90
CA ALA A 50 2.20 -1.30 -7.14
C ALA A 50 2.31 -0.03 -8.00
N PHE A 51 1.48 0.08 -9.04
CA PHE A 51 1.45 1.26 -9.91
C PHE A 51 1.03 2.53 -9.17
N LEU A 52 -0.06 2.46 -8.39
CA LEU A 52 -0.52 3.55 -7.53
C LEU A 52 0.52 3.93 -6.47
N ASN A 53 1.32 2.97 -5.98
CA ASN A 53 2.37 3.25 -5.00
C ASN A 53 3.50 4.11 -5.60
N ILE A 54 3.91 3.79 -6.83
CA ILE A 54 4.93 4.53 -7.57
C ILE A 54 4.41 5.92 -7.94
N LEU A 55 3.18 6.01 -8.43
CA LEU A 55 2.56 7.28 -8.78
C LEU A 55 2.45 8.20 -7.56
N TRP A 56 2.00 7.69 -6.40
CA TRP A 56 1.95 8.46 -5.16
C TRP A 56 3.32 9.02 -4.77
N SER A 57 4.37 8.19 -4.82
CA SER A 57 5.73 8.62 -4.54
C SER A 57 6.19 9.72 -5.51
N SER A 58 5.82 9.62 -6.80
CA SER A 58 6.13 10.64 -7.80
C SER A 58 5.35 11.94 -7.60
N LEU A 59 4.09 11.90 -7.16
CA LEU A 59 3.30 13.09 -6.89
C LEU A 59 3.78 13.83 -5.64
N PHE A 60 4.08 13.08 -4.57
CA PHE A 60 4.49 13.64 -3.29
C PHE A 60 5.93 14.19 -3.34
N PHE A 61 6.90 13.39 -3.79
CA PHE A 61 8.31 13.78 -3.80
C PHE A 61 8.75 14.50 -5.08
N GLY A 62 8.19 14.12 -6.23
CA GLY A 62 8.62 14.67 -7.52
C GLY A 62 7.95 15.99 -7.85
N LYS A 63 6.62 16.03 -7.79
CA LYS A 63 5.84 17.22 -8.17
C LYS A 63 5.43 18.11 -7.00
N HIS A 64 5.65 17.67 -5.75
CA HIS A 64 5.21 18.36 -4.53
C HIS A 64 3.70 18.75 -4.55
N LEU A 65 2.88 17.97 -5.27
CA LEU A 65 1.43 18.21 -5.37
C LEU A 65 0.71 17.50 -4.22
N ILE A 66 0.90 18.03 -3.00
CA ILE A 66 0.45 17.38 -1.76
C ILE A 66 -1.06 17.07 -1.77
N GLY A 67 -1.89 17.99 -2.29
CA GLY A 67 -3.34 17.77 -2.38
C GLY A 67 -3.74 16.60 -3.30
N LEU A 68 -3.08 16.46 -4.46
CA LEU A 68 -3.32 15.33 -5.36
C LEU A 68 -2.74 14.03 -4.81
N ALA A 69 -1.57 14.09 -4.17
CA ALA A 69 -0.97 12.94 -3.48
C ALA A 69 -1.88 12.42 -2.36
N LEU A 70 -2.65 13.29 -1.70
CA LEU A 70 -3.61 12.91 -0.67
C LEU A 70 -4.81 12.13 -1.24
N ILE A 71 -5.37 12.60 -2.36
CA ILE A 71 -6.46 11.86 -3.03
C ILE A 71 -5.94 10.51 -3.51
N GLU A 72 -4.73 10.48 -4.07
CA GLU A 72 -4.14 9.26 -4.59
C GLU A 72 -3.84 8.22 -3.50
N ILE A 73 -3.30 8.63 -2.35
CA ILE A 73 -3.02 7.68 -1.25
C ILE A 73 -4.29 7.06 -0.69
N ILE A 74 -5.41 7.79 -0.70
CA ILE A 74 -6.73 7.25 -0.33
C ILE A 74 -7.16 6.17 -1.34
N ILE A 75 -7.00 6.43 -2.65
CA ILE A 75 -7.30 5.45 -3.70
C ILE A 75 -6.43 4.21 -3.56
N LEU A 76 -5.12 4.37 -3.32
CA LEU A 76 -4.19 3.28 -3.03
C LEU A 76 -4.69 2.44 -1.83
N ASN A 77 -5.12 3.10 -0.76
CA ASN A 77 -5.59 2.42 0.43
C ASN A 77 -6.88 1.62 0.18
N LEU A 78 -7.80 2.16 -0.61
CA LEU A 78 -9.03 1.47 -1.02
C LEU A 78 -8.73 0.24 -1.88
N VAL A 79 -7.82 0.36 -2.85
CA VAL A 79 -7.39 -0.79 -3.67
C VAL A 79 -6.74 -1.86 -2.80
N ASN A 80 -5.90 -1.48 -1.85
CA ASN A 80 -5.30 -2.41 -0.90
C ASN A 80 -6.36 -3.13 -0.04
N LEU A 81 -7.35 -2.40 0.47
CA LEU A 81 -8.44 -2.97 1.26
C LEU A 81 -9.29 -3.96 0.46
N ILE A 82 -9.64 -3.62 -0.78
CA ILE A 82 -10.38 -4.52 -1.68
C ILE A 82 -9.59 -5.83 -1.91
N MET A 83 -8.29 -5.72 -2.15
CA MET A 83 -7.40 -6.86 -2.32
C MET A 83 -7.35 -7.74 -1.06
N ILE A 84 -7.27 -7.15 0.14
CA ILE A 84 -7.34 -7.88 1.42
C ILE A 84 -8.66 -8.63 1.55
N ILE A 85 -9.80 -8.01 1.26
CA ILE A 85 -11.14 -8.63 1.37
C ILE A 85 -11.27 -9.82 0.39
N MET A 86 -10.79 -9.66 -0.84
CA MET A 86 -10.80 -10.74 -1.84
C MET A 86 -9.90 -11.91 -1.44
N LEU A 87 -8.72 -11.62 -0.89
CA LEU A 87 -7.80 -12.63 -0.39
C LEU A 87 -8.32 -13.27 0.90
N TRP A 88 -9.06 -12.56 1.75
CA TRP A 88 -9.55 -13.08 3.04
C TRP A 88 -10.38 -14.36 2.85
N LYS A 89 -11.22 -14.39 1.81
CA LYS A 89 -12.05 -15.55 1.49
C LYS A 89 -11.29 -16.70 0.81
N LYS A 90 -10.14 -16.43 0.18
CA LYS A 90 -9.38 -17.42 -0.62
C LYS A 90 -8.13 -17.94 0.10
N HIS A 91 -7.44 -17.07 0.82
CA HIS A 91 -6.18 -17.33 1.49
C HIS A 91 -5.93 -16.33 2.64
N LEU A 92 -6.35 -16.72 3.85
CA LEU A 92 -6.23 -15.90 5.06
C LEU A 92 -4.80 -15.42 5.31
N ILE A 93 -3.80 -16.27 5.10
CA ILE A 93 -2.39 -15.92 5.33
C ILE A 93 -1.94 -14.79 4.39
N SER A 94 -2.29 -14.85 3.10
CA SER A 94 -1.97 -13.78 2.13
C SER A 94 -2.67 -12.47 2.50
N ALA A 95 -3.92 -12.53 2.97
CA ALA A 95 -4.64 -11.35 3.44
C ALA A 95 -4.01 -10.73 4.69
N LEU A 96 -3.61 -11.55 5.67
CA LEU A 96 -2.96 -11.10 6.91
C LEU A 96 -1.62 -10.40 6.62
N LEU A 97 -0.84 -10.88 5.65
CA LEU A 97 0.43 -10.27 5.25
C LEU A 97 0.26 -8.84 4.68
N LEU A 98 -0.94 -8.50 4.18
CA LEU A 98 -1.26 -7.18 3.63
C LEU A 98 -1.87 -6.23 4.67
N LEU A 99 -2.27 -6.71 5.85
CA LEU A 99 -2.77 -5.84 6.93
C LEU A 99 -1.74 -4.79 7.38
N PRO A 100 -0.45 -5.12 7.59
CA PRO A 100 0.56 -4.13 7.93
C PRO A 100 0.65 -3.00 6.89
N TYR A 101 0.45 -3.34 5.62
CA TYR A 101 0.44 -2.36 4.54
C TYR A 101 -0.76 -1.40 4.68
N PHE A 102 -1.97 -1.92 4.91
CA PHE A 102 -3.16 -1.08 5.10
C PHE A 102 -3.00 -0.12 6.28
N ILE A 103 -2.51 -0.63 7.42
CA ILE A 103 -2.26 0.18 8.61
C ILE A 103 -1.24 1.29 8.32
N TRP A 104 -0.17 0.97 7.61
CA TRP A 104 0.85 1.95 7.26
C TRP A 104 0.34 3.04 6.32
N VAL A 105 -0.47 2.68 5.31
CA VAL A 105 -1.05 3.65 4.38
C VAL A 105 -1.99 4.61 5.10
N CYS A 106 -2.76 4.15 6.11
CA CYS A 106 -3.54 5.04 6.96
C CYS A 106 -2.66 6.07 7.69
N VAL A 107 -1.52 5.64 8.24
CA VAL A 107 -0.54 6.54 8.89
C VAL A 107 0.04 7.53 7.87
N ALA A 108 0.42 7.05 6.68
CA ALA A 108 0.95 7.88 5.61
C ALA A 108 -0.09 8.89 5.07
N THR A 109 -1.38 8.54 5.11
CA THR A 109 -2.48 9.44 4.73
C THR A 109 -2.62 10.56 5.76
N TYR A 110 -2.57 10.23 7.05
CA TYR A 110 -2.58 11.22 8.13
C TYR A 110 -1.36 12.15 8.07
N LEU A 111 -0.17 11.62 7.76
CA LEU A 111 1.03 12.42 7.54
C LEU A 111 0.88 13.37 6.35
N ASN A 112 0.40 12.87 5.21
CA ASN A 112 0.09 13.70 4.03
C ASN A 112 -0.87 14.84 4.36
N TYR A 113 -1.96 14.53 5.05
CA TYR A 113 -2.96 15.50 5.47
C TYR A 113 -2.35 16.57 6.39
N SER A 114 -1.50 16.15 7.33
CA SER A 114 -0.78 17.07 8.21
C SER A 114 0.15 18.00 7.43
N PHE A 115 0.86 17.50 6.42
CA PHE A 115 1.68 18.32 5.53
C PHE A 115 0.84 19.30 4.71
N TRP A 116 -0.33 18.87 4.24
CA TRP A 116 -1.25 19.73 3.49
C TRP A 116 -1.83 20.86 4.35
N LEU A 117 -2.13 20.61 5.62
CA LEU A 117 -2.60 21.63 6.57
C LEU A 117 -1.53 22.66 6.93
N LEU A 118 -0.26 22.25 6.95
CA LEU A 118 0.87 23.08 7.36
C LEU A 118 1.50 23.89 6.21
N ASN A 119 1.03 23.68 4.96
CA ASN A 119 1.56 24.31 3.76
C ASN A 119 0.49 25.16 3.07
#